data_AF-A0A7C0X7E7-F1
#
_entry.id   AF-A0A7C0X7E7-F1
#
_cell.length_a   1.000
_cell.length_b   1.000
_cell.length_c   1.000
_cell.angle_alpha   90.00
_cell.angle_beta   90.00
_cell.angle_gamma   90.00
#
_symmetry.space_group_name_H-M   'P 1'
#
loop_
_entity.id
_entity.type
_entity.pdbx_description
1 polymer ?
#
loop_
_entity_poly.entity_id
_entity_poly.type
_entity_poly.pdbx_seq_one_letter_code
_entity_poly.pdbx_strand_id
1 'polypeptide(L)'
;MMAHPKRSIFHRERKMREASEPIIEARAVARYVRISPRKARSVINAIRKKKVDEAFAILELSPKKAARLVYKVLKSAVANAENNYGLNVDSLYVSECYVDDGPRLKRIWRRGRGRADILQRRMSHITVVVRDASKEKELASST
;
A
#
# COMPACT_ATOMS: atom_id res chain seq x y z
N MET A 1 -22.67 -18.68 25.47
CA MET A 1 -21.34 -18.97 24.88
C MET A 1 -21.51 -19.16 23.38
N MET A 2 -21.04 -18.24 22.53
CA MET A 2 -21.15 -18.41 21.07
C MET A 2 -20.09 -19.39 20.57
N ALA A 3 -20.54 -20.47 19.91
CA ALA A 3 -19.69 -21.47 19.31
C ALA A 3 -18.86 -20.85 18.17
N HIS A 4 -17.53 -20.89 18.29
CA HIS A 4 -16.64 -20.48 17.21
C HIS A 4 -16.47 -21.65 16.24
N PRO A 5 -16.64 -21.46 14.92
CA PRO A 5 -16.46 -22.52 13.94
C PRO A 5 -15.03 -23.07 13.96
N LYS A 6 -14.85 -24.34 13.53
CA LYS A 6 -13.51 -24.92 13.34
C LYS A 6 -12.70 -24.03 12.37
N ARG A 7 -11.40 -23.84 12.64
CA ARG A 7 -10.51 -22.98 11.82
C ARG A 7 -10.58 -23.26 10.32
N SER A 8 -10.71 -24.53 9.92
CA SER A 8 -10.83 -24.95 8.51
C SER A 8 -12.11 -24.44 7.84
N ILE A 9 -13.22 -24.43 8.57
CA ILE A 9 -14.52 -23.96 8.10
C ILE A 9 -14.48 -22.43 7.96
N PHE A 10 -13.91 -21.73 8.95
CA PHE A 10 -13.75 -20.27 8.92
C PHE A 10 -12.94 -19.77 7.72
N HIS A 11 -11.77 -20.37 7.43
CA HIS A 11 -10.96 -19.98 6.27
C HIS A 11 -11.66 -20.23 4.94
N ARG A 12 -12.43 -21.32 4.84
CA ARG A 12 -13.23 -21.65 3.65
C ARG A 12 -14.37 -20.66 3.46
N GLU A 13 -15.15 -20.38 4.51
CA GLU A 13 -16.25 -19.41 4.49
C GLU A 13 -15.76 -18.00 4.16
N ARG A 14 -14.62 -17.58 4.74
CA ARG A 14 -14.01 -16.29 4.44
C ARG A 14 -13.60 -16.19 2.97
N LYS A 15 -12.95 -17.23 2.42
CA LYS A 15 -12.55 -17.24 1.01
C LYS A 15 -13.75 -17.22 0.07
N MET A 16 -14.83 -17.90 0.42
CA MET A 16 -16.09 -17.87 -0.33
C MET A 16 -16.73 -16.47 -0.30
N ARG A 17 -16.70 -15.76 0.85
CA ARG A 17 -17.15 -14.37 0.95
C ARG A 17 -16.30 -13.41 0.12
N GLU A 18 -14.97 -13.46 0.27
CA GLU A 18 -14.03 -12.62 -0.49
C GLU A 18 -14.13 -12.84 -2.01
N ALA A 19 -14.47 -14.06 -2.45
CA ALA A 19 -14.70 -14.36 -3.87
C ALA A 19 -16.06 -13.87 -4.40
N SER A 20 -17.03 -13.66 -3.50
CA SER A 20 -18.36 -13.14 -3.85
C SER A 20 -18.41 -11.62 -3.95
N GLU A 21 -17.42 -10.92 -3.38
CA GLU A 21 -17.34 -9.47 -3.46
C GLU A 21 -16.93 -9.02 -4.88
N PRO A 22 -17.61 -8.01 -5.45
CA PRO A 22 -17.22 -7.48 -6.74
C PRO A 22 -15.81 -6.89 -6.67
N ILE A 23 -14.97 -7.30 -7.62
CA ILE A 23 -13.60 -6.81 -7.70
C ILE A 23 -13.59 -5.39 -8.28
N ILE A 24 -13.36 -4.42 -7.41
CA ILE A 24 -13.31 -2.97 -7.75
C ILE A 24 -11.93 -2.38 -7.45
N GLU A 25 -11.12 -3.11 -6.66
CA GLU A 25 -9.85 -2.62 -6.16
C GLU A 25 -8.67 -3.51 -6.56
N ALA A 26 -7.54 -2.87 -6.81
CA ALA A 26 -6.28 -3.54 -7.02
C ALA A 26 -5.25 -3.04 -6.00
N ARG A 27 -4.46 -3.97 -5.47
CA ARG A 27 -3.45 -3.69 -4.44
C ARG A 27 -2.05 -4.01 -4.94
N ALA A 28 -1.09 -3.18 -4.54
CA ALA A 28 0.33 -3.50 -4.63
C ALA A 28 1.01 -3.27 -3.27
N VAL A 29 1.96 -4.14 -2.95
CA VAL A 29 2.73 -4.07 -1.69
C VAL A 29 4.22 -4.23 -1.98
N ALA A 30 5.02 -3.24 -1.59
CA ALA A 30 6.46 -3.38 -1.52
C ALA A 30 6.89 -3.66 -0.07
N ARG A 31 7.44 -4.85 0.17
CA ARG A 31 7.92 -5.29 1.48
C ARG A 31 9.43 -5.08 1.62
N TYR A 32 9.88 -4.93 2.87
CA TYR A 32 11.28 -4.77 3.28
C TYR A 32 12.03 -3.63 2.57
N VAL A 33 11.33 -2.53 2.30
CA VAL A 33 11.92 -1.36 1.64
C VAL A 33 12.88 -0.68 2.60
N ARG A 34 14.12 -0.41 2.17
CA ARG A 34 15.15 0.26 2.98
C ARG A 34 14.94 1.78 3.05
N ILE A 35 13.82 2.19 3.66
CA ILE A 35 13.52 3.59 3.96
C ILE A 35 12.82 3.68 5.32
N SER A 36 13.03 4.79 6.03
CA SER A 36 12.31 5.05 7.28
C SER A 36 10.83 5.33 6.97
N PRO A 37 9.88 4.71 7.69
CA PRO A 37 8.45 4.90 7.44
C PRO A 37 8.03 6.37 7.44
N ARG A 38 8.57 7.20 8.35
CA ARG A 38 8.26 8.63 8.43
C ARG A 38 8.59 9.38 7.14
N LYS A 39 9.72 9.06 6.49
CA LYS A 39 10.12 9.71 5.22
C LYS A 39 9.21 9.29 4.07
N ALA A 40 8.78 8.02 4.05
CA ALA A 40 7.84 7.52 3.05
C ALA A 40 6.42 8.07 3.24
N ARG A 41 5.92 8.16 4.48
CA ARG A 41 4.59 8.71 4.81
C ARG A 41 4.40 10.13 4.31
N SER A 42 5.44 10.96 4.37
CA SER A 42 5.38 12.33 3.84
C SER A 42 5.06 12.39 2.34
N VAL A 43 5.49 11.40 1.56
CA VAL A 43 5.17 11.32 0.12
C VAL A 43 3.81 10.68 -0.10
N ILE A 44 3.51 9.60 0.62
CA ILE A 44 2.25 8.88 0.48
C ILE A 44 1.04 9.77 0.79
N ASN A 45 1.14 10.63 1.80
CA ASN A 45 0.06 11.56 2.13
C ASN A 45 -0.23 12.56 1.00
N ALA A 46 0.73 12.84 0.11
CA ALA A 46 0.54 13.79 -0.98
C ALA A 46 -0.26 13.21 -2.17
N ILE A 47 -0.29 11.88 -2.32
CA ILE A 47 -0.96 11.17 -3.43
C ILE A 47 -2.30 10.53 -3.02
N ARG A 48 -2.64 10.57 -1.74
CA ARG A 48 -3.87 9.97 -1.21
C ARG A 48 -5.10 10.65 -1.81
N LYS A 49 -6.11 9.86 -2.23
CA LYS A 49 -7.37 10.33 -2.84
C LYS A 49 -7.21 11.11 -4.16
N LYS A 50 -6.05 11.02 -4.81
CA LYS A 50 -5.83 11.64 -6.12
C LYS A 50 -6.08 10.64 -7.24
N LYS A 51 -6.38 11.16 -8.43
CA LYS A 51 -6.37 10.36 -9.66
C LYS A 51 -4.98 9.81 -9.90
N VAL A 52 -4.91 8.67 -10.58
CA VAL A 52 -3.63 7.99 -10.86
C VAL A 52 -2.68 8.89 -11.66
N ASP A 53 -3.17 9.62 -12.66
CA ASP A 53 -2.35 10.51 -13.48
C ASP A 53 -1.73 11.66 -12.67
N GLU A 54 -2.56 12.32 -11.85
CA GLU A 54 -2.09 13.37 -10.94
C GLU A 54 -1.07 12.82 -9.93
N ALA A 55 -1.31 11.62 -9.42
CA ALA A 55 -0.39 10.97 -8.48
C ALA A 55 0.96 10.67 -9.14
N PHE A 56 1.00 10.23 -10.41
CA PHE A 56 2.24 10.04 -11.15
C PHE A 56 2.99 11.36 -11.34
N ALA A 57 2.31 12.43 -11.77
CA ALA A 57 2.91 13.74 -11.95
C ALA A 57 3.55 14.28 -10.65
N ILE A 58 2.84 14.14 -9.52
CA ILE A 58 3.36 14.56 -8.20
C ILE A 58 4.60 13.75 -7.81
N LEU A 59 4.61 12.45 -8.08
CA LEU A 59 5.73 11.57 -7.73
C LEU A 59 6.96 11.81 -8.59
N GLU A 60 6.79 12.13 -9.88
CA GLU A 60 7.89 12.43 -10.79
C GLU A 60 8.56 13.77 -10.47
N LEU A 61 7.78 14.79 -10.14
CA LEU A 61 8.28 16.12 -9.79
C LEU A 61 8.85 16.21 -8.36
N SER A 62 8.61 15.21 -7.51
CA SER A 62 9.05 15.27 -6.11
C SER A 62 10.56 15.00 -5.97
N PRO A 63 11.32 15.88 -5.29
CA PRO A 63 12.76 15.68 -5.07
C PRO A 63 13.06 14.58 -4.02
N LYS A 64 12.03 14.06 -3.34
CA LYS A 64 12.20 13.11 -2.24
C LYS A 64 12.56 11.73 -2.78
N LYS A 65 13.62 11.10 -2.24
CA LYS A 65 13.98 9.70 -2.56
C LYS A 65 12.81 8.70 -2.41
N ALA A 66 11.92 8.94 -1.46
CA ALA A 66 10.73 8.11 -1.25
C ALA A 66 9.80 8.09 -2.48
N ALA A 67 9.74 9.17 -3.26
CA ALA A 67 8.86 9.27 -4.42
C ALA A 67 9.19 8.24 -5.49
N ARG A 68 10.48 8.05 -5.79
CA ARG A 68 10.94 7.00 -6.74
C ARG A 68 10.54 5.59 -6.32
N LEU A 69 10.46 5.31 -5.02
CA LEU A 69 10.03 4.01 -4.51
C LEU A 69 8.51 3.85 -4.61
N VAL A 70 7.76 4.87 -4.18
CA VAL A 70 6.29 4.88 -4.24
C VAL A 70 5.81 4.83 -5.69
N TYR A 71 6.48 5.51 -6.62
CA TYR A 71 6.19 5.48 -8.06
C TYR A 71 6.17 4.05 -8.61
N LYS A 72 7.18 3.24 -8.26
CA LYS A 72 7.23 1.83 -8.69
C LYS A 72 6.08 1.01 -8.13
N VAL A 73 5.66 1.29 -6.89
CA VAL A 73 4.52 0.59 -6.26
C VAL A 73 3.21 1.00 -6.92
N LEU A 74 3.01 2.29 -7.17
CA LEU A 74 1.82 2.79 -7.86
C LEU A 74 1.72 2.22 -9.28
N LYS A 75 2.83 2.23 -10.03
CA LYS A 75 2.91 1.59 -11.36
C LYS A 75 2.53 0.11 -11.31
N SER A 76 2.98 -0.62 -10.29
CA SER A 76 2.59 -2.01 -10.10
C SER A 76 1.11 -2.18 -9.74
N ALA A 77 0.53 -1.26 -8.98
CA ALA A 77 -0.90 -1.31 -8.62
C ALA A 77 -1.78 -1.09 -9.86
N VAL A 78 -1.42 -0.13 -10.72
CA VAL A 78 -2.11 0.13 -11.99
C VAL A 78 -2.00 -1.08 -12.92
N ALA A 79 -0.80 -1.64 -13.08
CA ALA A 79 -0.62 -2.85 -13.89
C ALA A 79 -1.42 -4.05 -13.37
N ASN A 80 -1.60 -4.18 -12.05
CA ASN A 80 -2.46 -5.22 -11.47
C ASN A 80 -3.94 -4.94 -11.76
N ALA A 81 -4.38 -3.68 -11.71
CA ALA A 81 -5.75 -3.27 -12.02
C ALA A 81 -6.12 -3.59 -13.48
N GLU A 82 -5.22 -3.29 -14.41
CA GLU A 82 -5.40 -3.52 -15.84
C GLU A 82 -5.37 -5.03 -16.18
N ASN A 83 -4.28 -5.73 -15.83
CA ASN A 83 -4.05 -7.08 -16.33
C ASN A 83 -4.85 -8.16 -15.60
N ASN A 84 -5.06 -8.03 -14.28
CA ASN A 84 -5.71 -9.09 -13.50
C ASN A 84 -7.21 -8.86 -13.32
N TYR A 85 -7.65 -7.60 -13.36
CA TYR A 85 -9.02 -7.22 -12.98
C TYR A 85 -9.77 -6.47 -14.08
N GLY A 86 -9.11 -6.16 -15.21
CA GLY A 86 -9.73 -5.49 -16.37
C GLY A 86 -10.36 -4.15 -16.01
N LEU A 87 -9.78 -3.42 -15.05
CA LEU A 87 -10.27 -2.10 -14.64
C LEU A 87 -9.79 -1.03 -15.63
N ASN A 88 -10.60 -0.01 -15.85
CA ASN A 88 -10.24 1.07 -16.76
C ASN A 88 -9.27 2.05 -16.06
N VAL A 89 -8.07 2.19 -16.62
CA VAL A 89 -6.96 2.98 -16.10
C VAL A 89 -7.35 4.46 -15.89
N ASP A 90 -8.12 5.04 -16.81
CA ASP A 90 -8.49 6.47 -16.78
C ASP A 90 -9.42 6.82 -15.60
N SER A 91 -10.17 5.84 -15.12
CA SER A 91 -11.09 5.98 -13.98
C SER A 91 -10.47 5.57 -12.64
N LEU A 92 -9.19 5.15 -12.62
CA LEU A 92 -8.53 4.75 -11.40
C LEU A 92 -8.12 5.95 -10.54
N TYR A 93 -8.30 5.77 -9.23
CA TYR A 93 -7.80 6.69 -8.24
C TYR A 93 -7.16 5.95 -7.06
N VAL A 94 -6.29 6.63 -6.32
CA VAL A 94 -5.64 6.07 -5.13
C VAL A 94 -6.61 6.15 -3.95
N SER A 95 -7.27 5.04 -3.62
CA SER A 95 -8.22 4.97 -2.50
C SER A 95 -7.49 4.99 -1.16
N GLU A 96 -6.60 4.02 -0.95
CA GLU A 96 -5.85 3.84 0.27
C GLU A 96 -4.36 3.73 0.01
N CYS A 97 -3.60 4.42 0.84
CA CYS A 97 -2.15 4.36 0.77
C CYS A 97 -1.55 4.57 2.16
N TYR A 98 -0.72 3.63 2.59
CA TYR A 98 -0.14 3.62 3.92
C TYR A 98 1.25 2.99 3.93
N VAL A 99 1.98 3.31 5.01
CA VAL A 99 3.33 2.81 5.25
C VAL A 99 3.40 2.24 6.65
N ASP A 100 3.65 0.94 6.72
CA ASP A 100 3.88 0.21 7.96
C ASP A 100 5.37 0.13 8.28
N ASP A 101 5.65 -0.04 9.57
CA ASP A 101 7.02 -0.27 10.03
C ASP A 101 7.43 -1.70 9.69
N GLY A 102 8.65 -1.85 9.20
CA GLY A 102 9.26 -3.16 8.94
C GLY A 102 10.22 -3.57 10.05
N PRO A 103 10.94 -4.68 9.86
CA PRO A 103 12.01 -5.07 10.76
C PRO A 103 13.07 -3.97 10.91
N ARG A 104 13.55 -3.76 12.13
CA ARG A 104 14.60 -2.79 12.45
C ARG A 104 15.92 -3.51 12.68
N LEU A 105 16.92 -3.19 11.87
CA LEU A 105 18.26 -3.71 12.04
C LEU A 105 19.03 -2.86 13.06
N LYS A 106 19.42 -3.46 14.19
CA LYS A 106 20.26 -2.81 15.22
C LYS A 106 21.74 -2.86 14.80
N ARG A 107 22.46 -1.75 14.97
CA ARG A 107 23.91 -1.62 14.76
C ARG A 107 24.50 -0.84 15.91
N ILE A 108 25.68 -1.26 16.39
CA ILE A 108 26.38 -0.54 17.46
C ILE A 108 27.03 0.71 16.85
N TRP A 109 26.77 1.88 17.45
CA TRP A 109 27.41 3.14 17.13
C TRP A 109 28.33 3.51 18.30
N ARG A 110 29.64 3.33 18.12
CA ARG A 110 30.64 3.62 19.15
C ARG A 110 30.73 5.14 19.39
N ARG A 111 30.78 5.55 20.66
CA ARG A 111 30.95 6.95 21.09
C ARG A 111 32.22 7.09 21.94
N GLY A 112 32.57 8.32 22.28
CA GLY A 112 33.71 8.59 23.18
C GLY A 112 33.49 8.04 24.58
N ARG A 113 34.59 7.87 25.34
CA ARG A 113 34.60 7.42 26.75
C ARG A 113 33.92 6.05 26.98
N GLY A 114 34.15 5.09 26.08
CA GLY A 114 33.63 3.71 26.23
C GLY A 114 32.11 3.55 26.04
N ARG A 115 31.39 4.62 25.64
CA ARG A 115 29.94 4.58 25.44
C ARG A 115 29.58 4.00 24.07
N ALA A 116 28.40 3.38 23.95
CA ALA A 116 27.88 2.88 22.69
C ALA A 116 26.36 3.10 22.60
N ASP A 117 25.93 3.71 21.50
CA ASP A 117 24.51 3.88 21.17
C ASP A 117 24.07 2.79 20.18
N ILE A 118 22.76 2.56 20.07
CA ILE A 118 22.20 1.64 19.06
C ILE A 118 21.64 2.44 17.89
N LEU A 119 22.29 2.35 16.73
CA LEU A 119 21.74 2.81 15.47
C LEU A 119 20.70 1.82 14.95
N GLN A 120 19.48 2.32 14.70
CA GLN A 120 18.41 1.53 14.09
C GLN A 120 18.29 1.83 12.60
N ARG A 121 18.68 0.87 11.74
CA ARG A 121 18.35 0.92 10.31
C ARG A 121 16.94 0.37 10.11
N ARG A 122 15.99 1.29 9.91
CA ARG A 122 14.56 0.99 9.74
C ARG A 122 14.27 0.54 8.31
N MET A 123 13.38 -0.44 8.19
CA MET A 123 12.72 -0.79 6.93
C MET A 123 11.24 -0.42 7.01
N SER A 124 10.56 -0.42 5.88
CA SER A 124 9.14 -0.17 5.81
C SER A 124 8.44 -1.12 4.84
N HIS A 125 7.12 -1.19 4.96
CA HIS A 125 6.24 -1.82 3.98
C HIS A 125 5.33 -0.74 3.41
N ILE A 126 5.30 -0.63 2.09
CA ILE A 126 4.49 0.37 1.39
C ILE A 126 3.33 -0.38 0.74
N THR A 127 2.11 0.00 1.09
CA THR A 127 0.89 -0.52 0.46
C THR A 127 0.20 0.62 -0.28
N VAL A 128 -0.17 0.36 -1.53
CA VAL A 128 -1.00 1.24 -2.34
C VAL A 128 -2.18 0.42 -2.86
N VAL A 129 -3.39 0.97 -2.71
CA VAL A 129 -4.64 0.43 -3.22
C VAL A 129 -5.21 1.45 -4.20
N VAL A 130 -5.59 0.97 -5.37
CA VAL A 130 -6.29 1.75 -6.39
C VAL A 130 -7.69 1.19 -6.57
N ARG A 131 -8.65 2.07 -6.80
CA ARG A 131 -10.06 1.72 -7.04
C ARG A 131 -10.56 2.35 -8.33
N ASP A 132 -11.50 1.68 -8.95
CA ASP A 132 -12.24 2.20 -10.10
C ASP A 132 -13.47 2.97 -9.62
N ALA A 133 -13.49 4.29 -9.88
CA ALA A 133 -14.58 5.16 -9.46
C ALA A 133 -15.89 4.92 -10.24
N SER A 134 -15.82 4.36 -11.46
CA SER A 134 -16.99 4.12 -12.30
C SER A 134 -17.79 2.95 -11.74
N LYS A 135 -17.10 1.83 -11.48
CA LYS A 135 -17.70 0.63 -10.85
C LYS A 135 -18.22 0.91 -9.45
N GLU A 136 -17.53 1.77 -8.69
CA GLU A 136 -17.98 2.16 -7.34
C GLU A 136 -19.33 2.91 -7.37
N LYS A 137 -19.57 3.75 -8.40
CA LYS A 137 -20.85 4.44 -8.59
C LYS A 137 -21.98 3.50 -9.03
N GLU A 138 -21.70 2.54 -9.91
CA GLU A 138 -22.68 1.56 -10.36
C GLU A 138 -23.24 0.74 -9.18
N LEU A 139 -22.37 0.32 -8.27
CA LEU A 139 -22.74 -0.39 -7.04
C LEU A 139 -23.55 0.48 -6.07
N ALA A 140 -23.20 1.76 -5.95
CA ALA A 140 -23.94 2.69 -5.11
C ALA A 140 -25.34 3.02 -5.66
N SER A 141 -25.55 2.91 -6.97
CA SER A 141 -26.86 3.14 -7.62
C SER A 141 -27.78 1.92 -7.65
N SER A 142 -27.23 0.72 -7.39
CA SER A 142 -27.97 -0.56 -7.38
C SER A 142 -28.37 -1.00 -5.97
N THR A 143 -28.03 -0.21 -4.95
CA THR A 143 -28.45 -0.37 -3.54
C THR A 143 -29.51 0.67 -3.20
#